data_AF-A0A9E2E8F5-F1
#
_entry.id   AF-A0A9E2E8F5-F1
#
_cell.length_a   1.000
_cell.length_b   1.000
_cell.length_c   1.000
_cell.angle_alpha   90.00
_cell.angle_beta   90.00
_cell.angle_gamma   90.00
#
_symmetry.space_group_name_H-M   'P 1'
#
loop_
_entity.id
_entity.type
_entity.pdbx_description
1 polymer ?
#
loop_
_entity_poly.entity_id
_entity_poly.type
_entity_poly.pdbx_seq_one_letter_code
_entity_poly.pdbx_strand_id
1 'polypeptide(L)'
;MLRAITILLALLSSLEVRAAPLTTHDINVHLDPKSGAIELTDKITVEKKLEFHFRLASWLRMTTVRLDEKSVVPSRTPHGWRVVLPNDAVHSLHFDITGKIPPFPNRPMRGMTGDARAGAAGVFLPGYAAWVPDSGESQISYRVQAHVPEPYRIVGTGRSEGKETFSAAQAVELPSLFAGPYEVTVRRRGGLRIRTYFHKGLEGFVEDYLRISEDYIRRYSKKIGAYPYSDFHIISSPLPVGLGFPNLTYVGRRVLALPFMRGRSLAHEVLHNWWGNGVAIDY
;
A
#
# COMPACT_ATOMS: atom_id res chain seq x y z
N MET A 1 67.88 17.73 21.09
CA MET A 1 67.33 18.42 19.89
C MET A 1 66.01 17.75 19.54
N LEU A 2 64.93 18.53 19.63
CA LEU A 2 63.52 18.14 19.44
C LEU A 2 63.28 17.56 18.03
N ARG A 3 62.65 16.39 17.91
CA ARG A 3 62.01 15.95 16.66
C ARG A 3 60.52 16.29 16.74
N ALA A 4 60.09 17.19 15.87
CA ALA A 4 58.70 17.60 15.73
C ALA A 4 57.84 16.45 15.20
N ILE A 5 56.72 16.19 15.86
CA ILE A 5 55.66 15.31 15.38
C ILE A 5 54.65 16.19 14.67
N THR A 6 54.58 16.09 13.35
CA THR A 6 53.51 16.71 12.55
C THR A 6 52.29 15.79 12.59
N ILE A 7 51.28 16.14 13.37
CA ILE A 7 49.97 15.48 13.34
C ILE A 7 49.20 16.05 12.14
N LEU A 8 49.02 15.22 11.11
CA LEU A 8 48.16 15.52 9.97
C LEU A 8 46.70 15.23 10.38
N LEU A 9 45.93 16.26 10.73
CA LEU A 9 44.47 16.14 10.84
C LEU A 9 43.87 16.01 9.44
N ALA A 10 43.45 14.81 9.07
CA ALA A 10 42.58 14.61 7.91
C ALA A 10 41.16 15.05 8.29
N LEU A 11 40.70 16.19 7.75
CA LEU A 11 39.29 16.53 7.73
C LEU A 11 38.56 15.53 6.83
N LEU A 12 37.88 14.55 7.43
CA LEU A 12 36.81 13.83 6.74
C LEU A 12 35.60 14.76 6.65
N SER A 13 35.46 15.45 5.53
CA SER A 13 34.19 16.04 5.12
C SER A 13 33.21 14.89 4.90
N SER A 14 32.27 14.70 5.82
CA SER A 14 31.12 13.83 5.59
C SER A 14 30.32 14.40 4.43
N LEU A 15 30.46 13.83 3.23
CA LEU A 15 29.44 14.03 2.21
C LEU A 15 28.15 13.44 2.78
N GLU A 16 27.23 14.31 3.19
CA GLU A 16 25.85 13.91 3.39
C GLU A 16 25.31 13.50 2.01
N VAL A 17 25.33 12.20 1.74
CA VAL A 17 24.58 11.63 0.62
C VAL A 17 23.11 11.76 1.01
N ARG A 18 22.52 12.91 0.70
CA ARG A 18 21.09 13.13 0.85
C ARG A 18 20.40 12.22 -0.17
N ALA A 19 19.61 11.27 0.32
CA ALA A 19 18.81 10.39 -0.53
C ALA A 19 18.00 11.23 -1.54
N ALA A 20 17.82 10.70 -2.75
CA ALA A 20 17.01 11.38 -3.76
C ALA A 20 15.60 11.66 -3.19
N PRO A 21 15.06 12.87 -3.41
CA PRO A 21 13.72 13.20 -2.91
C PRO A 21 12.69 12.26 -3.53
N LEU A 22 11.87 11.63 -2.70
CA LEU A 22 10.83 10.73 -3.15
C LEU A 22 9.60 11.51 -3.57
N THR A 23 8.94 11.06 -4.64
CA THR A 23 7.57 11.49 -4.93
C THR A 23 6.68 11.14 -3.74
N THR A 24 5.95 12.13 -3.25
CA THR A 24 5.15 12.01 -2.03
C THR A 24 3.68 12.24 -2.34
N HIS A 25 2.83 11.28 -2.00
CA HIS A 25 1.38 11.33 -2.16
C HIS A 25 0.68 11.68 -0.84
N ASP A 26 -0.29 12.58 -0.88
CA ASP A 26 -1.26 12.81 0.20
C ASP A 26 -2.66 12.64 -0.37
N ILE A 27 -3.23 11.47 -0.09
CA ILE A 27 -4.42 10.94 -0.74
C ILE A 27 -5.59 11.01 0.24
N ASN A 28 -6.70 11.58 -0.22
CA ASN A 28 -8.00 11.43 0.44
C ASN A 28 -8.95 10.72 -0.53
N VAL A 29 -9.54 9.60 -0.11
CA VAL A 29 -10.39 8.77 -0.97
C VAL A 29 -11.69 8.38 -0.27
N HIS A 30 -12.80 8.55 -1.00
CA HIS A 30 -14.11 8.05 -0.63
C HIS A 30 -14.48 6.87 -1.54
N LEU A 31 -14.86 5.76 -0.92
CA LEU A 31 -15.25 4.53 -1.59
C LEU A 31 -16.66 4.14 -1.20
N ASP A 32 -17.51 3.85 -2.19
CA ASP A 32 -18.76 3.12 -1.97
C ASP A 32 -18.60 1.69 -2.54
N PRO A 33 -18.42 0.67 -1.68
CA PRO A 33 -18.27 -0.70 -2.12
C PRO A 33 -19.46 -1.23 -2.95
N LYS A 34 -20.70 -0.82 -2.65
CA LYS A 34 -21.88 -1.37 -3.32
C LYS A 34 -22.00 -0.86 -4.74
N SER A 35 -21.87 0.44 -4.93
CA SER A 35 -21.96 1.06 -6.26
C SER A 35 -20.64 0.96 -7.04
N GLY A 36 -19.53 0.75 -6.34
CA GLY A 36 -18.17 0.84 -6.89
C GLY A 36 -17.71 2.27 -7.12
N ALA A 37 -18.47 3.28 -6.66
CA ALA A 37 -18.08 4.67 -6.82
C ALA A 37 -16.80 4.96 -6.03
N ILE A 38 -15.93 5.76 -6.65
CA ILE A 38 -14.69 6.24 -6.07
C ILE A 38 -14.52 7.71 -6.42
N GLU A 39 -14.20 8.50 -5.41
CA GLU A 39 -13.84 9.91 -5.52
C GLU A 39 -12.60 10.12 -4.67
N LEU A 40 -11.57 10.76 -5.22
CA LEU A 40 -10.35 11.00 -4.49
C LEU A 40 -9.68 12.30 -4.89
N THR A 41 -8.93 12.86 -3.95
CA THR A 41 -7.92 13.87 -4.21
C THR A 41 -6.55 13.30 -3.92
N ASP A 42 -5.56 13.66 -4.72
CA ASP A 42 -4.16 13.33 -4.48
C ASP A 42 -3.30 14.57 -4.67
N LYS A 43 -2.62 14.97 -3.59
CA LYS A 43 -1.58 16.01 -3.64
C LYS A 43 -0.22 15.32 -3.72
N ILE A 44 0.40 15.44 -4.90
CA ILE A 44 1.69 14.84 -5.20
C ILE A 44 2.76 15.92 -5.15
N THR A 45 3.76 15.74 -4.28
CA THR A 45 4.96 16.57 -4.23
C THR A 45 6.07 15.91 -5.01
N VAL A 46 6.68 16.64 -5.94
CA VAL A 46 7.81 16.19 -6.76
C VAL A 46 8.94 17.22 -6.70
N GLU A 47 10.19 16.78 -6.82
CA GLU A 47 11.38 17.63 -6.83
C GLU A 47 12.39 17.03 -7.83
N LYS A 48 13.27 17.87 -8.41
CA LYS A 48 14.32 17.44 -9.35
C LYS A 48 13.80 16.76 -10.61
N LYS A 49 12.67 17.24 -11.12
CA LYS A 49 12.03 16.71 -12.35
C LYS A 49 11.58 17.86 -13.24
N LEU A 50 11.72 17.67 -14.55
CA LEU A 50 11.16 18.57 -15.57
C LEU A 50 9.85 18.04 -16.17
N GLU A 51 9.58 16.75 -15.98
CA GLU A 51 8.34 16.12 -16.44
C GLU A 51 7.85 15.14 -15.36
N PHE A 52 6.55 15.12 -15.14
CA PHE A 52 5.87 14.10 -14.34
C PHE A 52 5.07 13.20 -15.27
N HIS A 53 5.57 11.98 -15.47
CA HIS A 53 4.87 10.92 -16.21
C HIS A 53 4.10 10.06 -15.23
N PHE A 54 2.87 9.68 -15.59
CA PHE A 54 2.07 8.80 -14.75
C PHE A 54 1.08 7.97 -15.54
N ARG A 55 0.74 6.81 -14.98
CA ARG A 55 -0.39 5.97 -15.40
C ARG A 55 -1.59 6.25 -14.52
N LEU A 56 -2.77 6.07 -15.08
CA LEU A 56 -4.03 6.11 -14.35
C LEU A 56 -4.95 5.05 -14.92
N ALA A 57 -5.68 4.35 -14.04
CA ALA A 57 -6.60 3.30 -14.44
C ALA A 57 -7.65 3.81 -15.45
N SER A 58 -8.00 2.98 -16.43
CA SER A 58 -8.94 3.35 -17.49
C SER A 58 -10.39 3.58 -17.02
N TRP A 59 -10.72 3.08 -15.82
CA TRP A 59 -12.02 3.29 -15.15
C TRP A 59 -12.05 4.55 -14.25
N LEU A 60 -10.98 5.35 -14.27
CA LEU A 60 -10.87 6.65 -13.61
C LEU A 60 -10.84 7.80 -14.63
N ARG A 61 -11.27 8.97 -14.16
CA ARG A 61 -11.19 10.23 -14.89
C ARG A 61 -10.66 11.32 -13.95
N MET A 62 -9.66 12.05 -14.43
CA MET A 62 -9.22 13.31 -13.80
C MET A 62 -10.27 14.38 -14.12
N THR A 63 -10.86 14.99 -13.09
CA THR A 63 -11.78 16.13 -13.25
C THR A 63 -11.02 17.45 -13.21
N THR A 64 -10.01 17.53 -12.36
CA THR A 64 -9.10 18.68 -12.28
C THR A 64 -7.67 18.21 -12.11
N VAL A 65 -6.74 18.91 -12.74
CA VAL A 65 -5.31 18.82 -12.43
C VAL A 65 -4.78 20.24 -12.24
N ARG A 66 -4.10 20.50 -11.13
CA ARG A 66 -3.44 21.77 -10.84
C ARG A 66 -1.94 21.54 -10.62
N LEU A 67 -1.11 22.40 -11.16
CA LEU A 67 0.32 22.49 -10.89
C LEU A 67 0.57 23.83 -10.20
N ASP A 68 1.05 23.78 -8.96
CA ASP A 68 1.25 24.97 -8.11
C ASP A 68 0.02 25.90 -8.16
N GLU A 69 -1.14 25.31 -7.85
CA GLU A 69 -2.48 25.94 -7.82
C GLU A 69 -3.05 26.34 -9.19
N LYS A 70 -2.25 26.33 -10.27
CA LYS A 70 -2.70 26.67 -11.62
C LYS A 70 -3.24 25.45 -12.35
N SER A 71 -4.42 25.57 -12.94
CA SER A 71 -5.01 24.50 -13.77
C SER A 71 -4.11 24.16 -14.94
N VAL A 72 -3.84 22.87 -15.14
CA VAL A 72 -3.06 22.33 -16.25
C VAL A 72 -3.81 21.17 -16.90
N VAL A 73 -3.54 20.93 -18.18
CA VAL A 73 -4.09 19.78 -18.91
C VAL A 73 -2.93 18.80 -19.18
N PRO A 74 -2.92 17.63 -18.55
CA PRO A 74 -1.92 16.60 -18.84
C PRO A 74 -1.96 16.20 -20.32
N SER A 75 -0.79 16.07 -20.94
CA SER A 75 -0.65 15.57 -22.30
C SER A 75 -0.71 14.04 -22.32
N ARG A 76 -1.36 13.45 -23.32
CA ARG A 76 -1.32 11.99 -23.52
C ARG A 76 0.03 11.52 -24.05
N THR A 77 0.47 10.36 -23.57
CA THR A 77 1.66 9.64 -24.06
C THR A 77 1.30 8.18 -24.37
N PRO A 78 2.13 7.42 -25.11
CA PRO A 78 1.89 5.99 -25.35
C PRO A 78 1.77 5.16 -24.07
N HIS A 79 2.37 5.62 -22.98
CA HIS A 79 2.45 4.90 -21.71
C HIS A 79 1.58 5.52 -20.60
N GLY A 80 0.79 6.55 -20.88
CA GLY A 80 -0.05 7.20 -19.87
C GLY A 80 -0.28 8.68 -20.15
N TRP A 81 0.17 9.51 -19.23
CA TRP A 81 0.01 10.95 -19.21
C TRP A 81 1.30 11.64 -18.80
N ARG A 82 1.44 12.92 -19.15
CA ARG A 82 2.57 13.76 -18.82
C ARG A 82 2.13 15.15 -18.41
N VAL A 83 2.72 15.69 -17.34
CA VAL A 83 2.71 17.13 -17.01
C VAL A 83 4.12 17.67 -17.11
N VAL A 84 4.31 18.78 -17.81
CA VAL A 84 5.61 19.49 -17.90
C VAL A 84 5.73 20.40 -16.68
N LEU A 85 6.88 20.35 -16.01
CA LEU A 85 7.20 21.16 -14.83
C LEU A 85 8.06 22.37 -15.26
N PRO A 86 7.82 23.57 -14.71
CA PRO A 86 8.51 24.79 -15.11
C PRO A 86 10.04 24.75 -14.92
N ASN A 87 10.50 24.05 -13.89
CA ASN A 87 11.90 23.86 -13.55
C ASN A 87 12.03 22.60 -12.67
N ASP A 88 13.22 22.36 -12.12
CA ASP A 88 13.53 21.20 -11.30
C ASP A 88 13.36 21.45 -9.79
N ALA A 89 12.72 22.56 -9.40
CA ALA A 89 12.39 22.86 -8.00
C ALA A 89 11.28 21.93 -7.47
N VAL A 90 10.89 22.15 -6.22
CA VAL A 90 9.74 21.46 -5.62
C VAL A 90 8.46 21.98 -6.26
N HIS A 91 7.65 21.06 -6.77
CA HIS A 91 6.33 21.34 -7.35
C HIS A 91 5.24 20.51 -6.69
N SER A 92 4.04 21.08 -6.60
CA SER A 92 2.85 20.40 -6.09
C SER A 92 1.84 20.18 -7.21
N LEU A 93 1.58 18.92 -7.53
CA LEU A 93 0.48 18.51 -8.40
C LEU A 93 -0.73 18.12 -7.56
N HIS A 94 -1.89 18.70 -7.86
CA HIS A 94 -3.15 18.34 -7.20
C HIS A 94 -4.09 17.72 -8.23
N PHE A 95 -4.53 16.50 -7.96
CA PHE A 95 -5.47 15.75 -8.79
C PHE A 95 -6.81 15.63 -8.07
N ASP A 96 -7.89 15.99 -8.77
CA ASP A 96 -9.25 15.60 -8.41
C ASP A 96 -9.65 14.47 -9.37
N ILE A 97 -9.99 13.30 -8.84
CA ILE A 97 -10.23 12.07 -9.62
C ILE A 97 -11.55 11.43 -9.18
N THR A 98 -12.31 10.94 -10.16
CA THR A 98 -13.54 10.17 -9.92
C THR A 98 -13.62 8.98 -10.87
N GLY A 99 -14.38 7.95 -10.50
CA GLY A 99 -14.63 6.83 -11.39
C GLY A 99 -15.54 5.78 -10.77
N LYS A 100 -15.52 4.61 -11.40
CA LYS A 100 -16.28 3.45 -10.94
C LYS A 100 -15.40 2.21 -10.99
N ILE A 101 -15.06 1.68 -9.83
CA ILE A 101 -14.28 0.45 -9.70
C ILE A 101 -15.06 -0.69 -10.38
N PRO A 102 -14.41 -1.50 -11.25
CA PRO A 102 -15.06 -2.61 -11.92
C PRO A 102 -15.71 -3.60 -10.93
N PRO A 103 -16.88 -4.18 -11.26
CA PRO A 103 -17.54 -5.13 -10.37
C PRO A 103 -16.77 -6.45 -10.28
N PHE A 104 -16.99 -7.22 -9.21
CA PHE A 104 -16.54 -8.61 -9.17
C PHE A 104 -17.14 -9.42 -10.35
N PRO A 105 -16.34 -10.28 -11.00
CA PRO A 105 -16.84 -11.07 -12.12
C PRO A 105 -17.85 -12.11 -11.65
N ASN A 106 -18.87 -12.38 -12.47
CA ASN A 106 -19.86 -13.45 -12.23
C ASN A 106 -19.29 -14.86 -12.41
N ARG A 107 -18.04 -15.00 -12.88
CA ARG A 107 -17.35 -16.27 -13.11
C ARG A 107 -15.99 -16.29 -12.38
N PRO A 108 -15.49 -17.48 -11.99
CA PRO A 108 -14.19 -17.62 -11.36
C PRO A 108 -13.10 -17.01 -12.26
N MET A 109 -12.25 -16.16 -11.69
CA MET A 109 -11.10 -15.61 -12.41
C MET A 109 -10.09 -16.72 -12.71
N ARG A 110 -9.63 -16.80 -13.96
CA ARG A 110 -8.42 -17.55 -14.33
C ARG A 110 -7.25 -16.55 -14.32
N GLY A 111 -6.25 -16.77 -13.46
CA GLY A 111 -5.06 -15.92 -13.33
C GLY A 111 -4.92 -15.22 -11.97
N MET A 112 -3.69 -14.88 -11.57
CA MET A 112 -3.34 -14.38 -10.23
C MET A 112 -3.34 -12.84 -10.08
N THR A 113 -3.56 -12.06 -11.14
CA THR A 113 -3.50 -10.59 -11.07
C THR A 113 -4.81 -9.99 -11.56
N GLY A 114 -5.70 -9.67 -10.63
CA GLY A 114 -6.92 -8.92 -10.95
C GLY A 114 -6.69 -7.42 -10.85
N ASP A 115 -7.28 -6.65 -11.76
CA ASP A 115 -7.44 -5.21 -11.54
C ASP A 115 -8.31 -4.96 -10.30
N ALA A 116 -8.47 -3.69 -9.95
CA ALA A 116 -9.39 -3.28 -8.90
C ALA A 116 -10.80 -3.87 -9.07
N ARG A 117 -11.41 -4.32 -7.97
CA ARG A 117 -12.76 -4.86 -7.92
C ARG A 117 -13.54 -4.31 -6.73
N ALA A 118 -14.82 -4.04 -6.93
CA ALA A 118 -15.73 -3.63 -5.88
C ALA A 118 -17.07 -4.36 -5.97
N GLY A 119 -17.76 -4.45 -4.84
CA GLY A 119 -19.14 -4.90 -4.76
C GLY A 119 -19.61 -4.94 -3.31
N ALA A 120 -20.87 -5.34 -3.10
CA ALA A 120 -21.45 -5.38 -1.76
C ALA A 120 -20.65 -6.24 -0.76
N ALA A 121 -19.87 -7.22 -1.25
CA ALA A 121 -19.00 -8.07 -0.45
C ALA A 121 -17.59 -7.50 -0.21
N GLY A 122 -17.27 -6.30 -0.68
CA GLY A 122 -16.01 -5.62 -0.37
C GLY A 122 -15.35 -4.92 -1.56
N VAL A 123 -14.16 -4.38 -1.30
CA VAL A 123 -13.29 -3.71 -2.26
C VAL A 123 -11.92 -4.37 -2.22
N PHE A 124 -11.35 -4.58 -3.40
CA PHE A 124 -9.98 -4.95 -3.66
C PHE A 124 -9.38 -3.87 -4.55
N LEU A 125 -8.53 -3.01 -4.00
CA LEU A 125 -7.96 -1.86 -4.69
C LEU A 125 -6.43 -1.88 -4.54
N PRO A 126 -5.73 -2.78 -5.26
CA PRO A 126 -4.30 -2.94 -5.12
C PRO A 126 -3.53 -1.75 -5.72
N GLY A 127 -2.38 -1.42 -5.15
CA GLY A 127 -1.53 -0.29 -5.60
C GLY A 127 -1.15 -0.37 -7.07
N TYR A 128 -0.88 -1.58 -7.57
CA TYR A 128 -0.55 -1.82 -8.98
C TYR A 128 -1.72 -1.57 -9.96
N ALA A 129 -2.93 -1.29 -9.47
CA ALA A 129 -4.08 -0.94 -10.31
C ALA A 129 -4.03 0.49 -10.86
N ALA A 130 -3.02 1.29 -10.50
CA ALA A 130 -2.91 2.71 -10.87
C ALA A 130 -4.19 3.49 -10.51
N TRP A 131 -4.73 3.24 -9.31
CA TRP A 131 -5.94 3.91 -8.81
C TRP A 131 -5.69 5.33 -8.29
N VAL A 132 -4.42 5.70 -8.18
CA VAL A 132 -3.89 7.07 -8.07
C VAL A 132 -2.86 7.27 -9.20
N PRO A 133 -2.42 8.50 -9.52
CA PRO A 133 -1.38 8.73 -10.51
C PRO A 133 -0.11 7.92 -10.17
N ASP A 134 0.20 6.93 -11.00
CA ASP A 134 1.32 6.03 -10.79
C ASP A 134 2.52 6.46 -11.61
N SER A 135 3.56 7.00 -10.95
CA SER A 135 4.78 7.48 -11.58
C SER A 135 5.73 6.36 -12.03
N GLY A 136 5.49 5.11 -11.60
CA GLY A 136 6.36 3.97 -11.89
C GLY A 136 7.71 4.01 -11.18
N GLU A 137 7.86 4.86 -10.15
CA GLU A 137 9.09 4.93 -9.37
C GLU A 137 9.26 3.74 -8.43
N SER A 138 10.50 3.33 -8.22
CA SER A 138 10.85 2.20 -7.35
C SER A 138 10.64 2.49 -5.86
N GLN A 139 10.57 3.77 -5.47
CA GLN A 139 10.29 4.21 -4.11
C GLN A 139 9.42 5.47 -4.10
N ILE A 140 8.44 5.47 -3.22
CA ILE A 140 7.55 6.61 -2.98
C ILE A 140 7.24 6.77 -1.49
N SER A 141 6.74 7.95 -1.13
CA SER A 141 6.10 8.20 0.15
C SER A 141 4.60 8.37 -0.06
N TYR A 142 3.78 7.90 0.88
CA TYR A 142 2.36 8.18 0.87
C TYR A 142 1.76 8.35 2.26
N ARG A 143 0.71 9.16 2.31
CA ARG A 143 -0.33 9.13 3.33
C ARG A 143 -1.67 8.97 2.64
N VAL A 144 -2.50 8.06 3.13
CA VAL A 144 -3.85 7.82 2.62
C VAL A 144 -4.82 7.98 3.77
N GLN A 145 -5.81 8.84 3.59
CA GLN A 145 -7.04 8.86 4.37
C GLN A 145 -8.17 8.26 3.52
N ALA A 146 -8.76 7.17 3.99
CA ALA A 146 -9.72 6.39 3.23
C ALA A 146 -11.04 6.23 3.98
N HIS A 147 -12.13 6.61 3.32
CA HIS A 147 -13.48 6.64 3.86
C HIS A 147 -14.38 5.62 3.16
N VAL A 148 -15.15 4.88 3.96
CA VAL A 148 -16.17 3.93 3.49
C VAL A 148 -17.45 4.11 4.32
N PRO A 149 -18.65 3.91 3.75
CA PRO A 149 -19.88 3.98 4.52
C PRO A 149 -20.01 2.79 5.49
N GLU A 150 -20.77 2.94 6.56
CA GLU A 150 -21.21 1.79 7.36
C GLU A 150 -22.02 0.80 6.49
N PRO A 151 -21.92 -0.53 6.71
CA PRO A 151 -21.17 -1.22 7.76
C PRO A 151 -19.73 -1.59 7.36
N TYR A 152 -19.16 -0.96 6.33
CA TYR A 152 -17.85 -1.35 5.80
C TYR A 152 -16.72 -0.88 6.73
N ARG A 153 -15.62 -1.63 6.73
CA ARG A 153 -14.36 -1.29 7.38
C ARG A 153 -13.26 -1.32 6.34
N ILE A 154 -12.33 -0.37 6.44
CA ILE A 154 -11.20 -0.22 5.52
C ILE A 154 -9.90 -0.64 6.21
N VAL A 155 -8.97 -1.19 5.43
CA VAL A 155 -7.60 -1.48 5.81
C VAL A 155 -6.70 -1.24 4.59
N GLY A 156 -5.52 -0.68 4.81
CA GLY A 156 -4.55 -0.41 3.76
C GLY A 156 -3.15 -0.91 4.12
N THR A 157 -2.28 -0.97 3.11
CA THR A 157 -0.85 -1.21 3.32
C THR A 157 -0.18 0.00 3.98
N GLY A 158 0.90 -0.26 4.70
CA GLY A 158 1.63 0.75 5.47
C GLY A 158 1.15 0.86 6.91
N ARG A 159 1.76 1.77 7.66
CA ARG A 159 1.49 1.98 9.08
C ARG A 159 0.08 2.56 9.27
N SER A 160 -0.73 1.89 10.08
CA SER A 160 -2.02 2.43 10.54
C SER A 160 -1.81 3.53 11.60
N GLU A 161 -2.20 4.77 11.25
CA GLU A 161 -2.20 5.97 12.11
C GLU A 161 -3.57 6.25 12.76
N GLY A 162 -4.56 5.41 12.43
CA GLY A 162 -5.92 5.52 12.91
C GLY A 162 -6.77 4.39 12.31
N LYS A 163 -8.10 4.53 12.38
CA LYS A 163 -9.01 3.56 11.74
C LYS A 163 -9.02 3.67 10.21
N GLU A 164 -8.75 4.86 9.69
CA GLU A 164 -8.96 5.24 8.29
C GLU A 164 -7.72 5.89 7.66
N THR A 165 -6.57 5.87 8.34
CA THR A 165 -5.34 6.51 7.88
C THR A 165 -4.18 5.53 7.85
N PHE A 166 -3.50 5.46 6.70
CA PHE A 166 -2.38 4.57 6.42
C PHE A 166 -1.23 5.36 5.79
N SER A 167 0.01 5.10 6.21
CA SER A 167 1.17 5.84 5.70
C SER A 167 2.41 4.97 5.53
N ALA A 168 3.26 5.35 4.59
CA ALA A 168 4.59 4.78 4.41
C ALA A 168 5.55 5.86 3.89
N ALA A 169 6.75 5.95 4.48
CA ALA A 169 7.76 6.94 4.11
C ALA A 169 8.74 6.45 3.02
N GLN A 170 8.78 5.15 2.74
CA GLN A 170 9.65 4.57 1.73
C GLN A 170 9.03 3.25 1.26
N ALA A 171 7.90 3.37 0.57
CA ALA A 171 7.19 2.22 0.01
C ALA A 171 7.73 1.88 -1.38
N VAL A 172 7.82 0.59 -1.67
CA VAL A 172 8.19 0.05 -2.98
C VAL A 172 6.99 -0.15 -3.91
N GLU A 173 5.78 0.11 -3.40
CA GLU A 173 4.54 0.08 -4.14
C GLU A 173 3.59 1.19 -3.67
N LEU A 174 2.67 1.58 -4.55
CA LEU A 174 1.55 2.43 -4.19
C LEU A 174 0.65 1.77 -3.12
N PRO A 175 -0.12 2.56 -2.35
CA PRO A 175 -1.00 2.01 -1.34
C PRO A 175 -2.02 1.03 -1.94
N SER A 176 -2.18 -0.12 -1.30
CA SER A 176 -3.27 -1.05 -1.56
C SER A 176 -4.35 -0.86 -0.50
N LEU A 177 -5.61 -0.77 -0.90
CA LEU A 177 -6.77 -0.62 -0.02
C LEU A 177 -7.74 -1.80 -0.15
N PHE A 178 -8.28 -2.22 0.99
CA PHE A 178 -9.25 -3.31 1.09
C PHE A 178 -10.39 -2.89 2.00
N ALA A 179 -11.62 -3.06 1.53
CA ALA A 179 -12.81 -2.80 2.32
C ALA A 179 -13.74 -4.00 2.36
N GLY A 180 -14.54 -4.12 3.40
CA GLY A 180 -15.54 -5.18 3.53
C GLY A 180 -16.42 -4.99 4.75
N PRO A 181 -17.58 -5.67 4.82
CA PRO A 181 -18.44 -5.68 6.00
C PRO A 181 -17.81 -6.56 7.09
N TYR A 182 -16.65 -6.14 7.58
CA TYR A 182 -15.78 -6.93 8.43
C TYR A 182 -16.15 -6.81 9.91
N GLU A 183 -16.07 -7.94 10.59
CA GLU A 183 -15.89 -8.02 12.03
C GLU A 183 -14.38 -8.00 12.32
N VAL A 184 -13.95 -7.04 13.14
CA VAL A 184 -12.53 -6.77 13.37
C VAL A 184 -12.13 -7.14 14.79
N THR A 185 -11.18 -8.07 14.91
CA THR A 185 -10.59 -8.47 16.20
C THR A 185 -9.12 -8.10 16.24
N VAL A 186 -8.65 -7.62 17.39
CA VAL A 186 -7.29 -7.12 17.58
C VAL A 186 -6.60 -7.87 18.72
N ARG A 187 -5.40 -8.38 18.48
CA ARG A 187 -4.49 -8.90 19.50
C ARG A 187 -3.23 -8.06 19.58
N ARG A 188 -2.80 -7.69 20.80
CA ARG A 188 -1.55 -6.97 21.05
C ARG A 188 -0.56 -7.87 21.80
N ARG A 189 0.69 -7.94 21.32
CA ARG A 189 1.78 -8.65 22.00
C ARG A 189 3.12 -7.96 21.72
N GLY A 190 3.82 -7.52 22.78
CA GLY A 190 5.20 -7.01 22.65
C GLY A 190 5.36 -5.87 21.63
N GLY A 191 4.40 -4.95 21.55
CA GLY A 191 4.38 -3.84 20.58
C GLY A 191 3.76 -4.17 19.22
N LEU A 192 3.63 -5.46 18.85
CA LEU A 192 2.97 -5.90 17.63
C LEU A 192 1.44 -5.92 17.80
N ARG A 193 0.72 -5.41 16.79
CA ARG A 193 -0.74 -5.49 16.70
C ARG A 193 -1.16 -6.43 15.56
N ILE A 194 -1.80 -7.55 15.87
CA ILE A 194 -2.33 -8.47 14.85
C ILE A 194 -3.84 -8.27 14.77
N ARG A 195 -4.38 -8.17 13.54
CA ARG A 195 -5.82 -7.96 13.33
C ARG A 195 -6.40 -8.94 12.33
N THR A 196 -7.61 -9.41 12.58
CA THR A 196 -8.43 -10.11 11.58
C THR A 196 -9.50 -9.17 11.06
N TYR A 197 -9.69 -9.12 9.74
CA TYR A 197 -10.78 -8.42 9.06
C TYR A 197 -11.65 -9.46 8.37
N PHE A 198 -12.56 -10.05 9.13
CA PHE A 198 -13.29 -11.25 8.71
C PHE A 198 -14.73 -10.93 8.38
N HIS A 199 -15.19 -11.45 7.24
CA HIS A 199 -16.61 -11.50 6.94
C HIS A 199 -17.32 -12.38 7.98
N LYS A 200 -18.62 -12.09 8.21
CA LYS A 200 -19.50 -12.97 9.00
C LYS A 200 -19.42 -14.43 8.54
N GLY A 201 -19.51 -15.35 9.48
CA GLY A 201 -19.36 -16.80 9.30
C GLY A 201 -17.91 -17.31 9.40
N LEU A 202 -16.96 -16.45 9.77
CA LEU A 202 -15.55 -16.82 9.98
C LEU A 202 -15.10 -16.66 11.45
N GLU A 203 -16.03 -16.43 12.36
CA GLU A 203 -15.79 -16.15 13.78
C GLU A 203 -14.99 -17.28 14.44
N GLY A 204 -15.30 -18.53 14.09
CA GLY A 204 -14.61 -19.73 14.59
C GLY A 204 -13.13 -19.84 14.19
N PHE A 205 -12.65 -19.01 13.26
CA PHE A 205 -11.24 -19.02 12.82
C PHE A 205 -10.40 -17.90 13.44
N VAL A 206 -11.03 -16.89 14.06
CA VAL A 206 -10.36 -15.67 14.53
C VAL A 206 -9.19 -15.97 15.46
N GLU A 207 -9.45 -16.72 16.55
CA GLU A 207 -8.44 -16.98 17.57
C GLU A 207 -7.26 -17.81 17.05
N ASP A 208 -7.54 -18.74 16.13
CA ASP A 208 -6.51 -19.55 15.49
C ASP A 208 -5.61 -18.70 14.59
N TYR A 209 -6.18 -17.85 13.73
CA TYR A 209 -5.38 -16.98 12.86
C TYR A 209 -4.54 -15.99 13.66
N LEU A 210 -5.08 -15.40 14.73
CA LEU A 210 -4.33 -14.50 15.60
C LEU A 210 -3.15 -15.24 16.27
N ARG A 211 -3.41 -16.41 16.85
CA ARG A 211 -2.40 -17.22 17.56
C ARG A 211 -1.31 -17.72 16.62
N ILE A 212 -1.68 -18.24 15.46
CA ILE A 212 -0.73 -18.82 14.51
C ILE A 212 0.12 -17.72 13.85
N SER A 213 -0.48 -16.57 13.50
CA SER A 213 0.28 -15.44 12.96
C SER A 213 1.30 -14.92 13.98
N GLU A 214 0.92 -14.82 15.26
CA GLU A 214 1.83 -14.48 16.35
C GLU A 214 2.99 -15.48 16.48
N ASP A 215 2.72 -16.79 16.36
CA ASP A 215 3.74 -17.84 16.37
C ASP A 215 4.74 -17.67 15.22
N TYR A 216 4.25 -17.52 13.98
CA TYR A 216 5.10 -17.37 12.81
C TYR A 216 5.94 -16.10 12.87
N ILE A 217 5.34 -14.96 13.20
CA ILE A 217 6.08 -13.69 13.31
C ILE A 217 7.18 -13.80 14.37
N ARG A 218 6.88 -14.36 15.55
CA ARG A 218 7.88 -14.59 16.59
C ARG A 218 9.01 -15.50 16.13
N ARG A 219 8.68 -16.62 15.49
CA ARG A 219 9.66 -17.63 15.04
C ARG A 219 10.57 -17.10 13.94
N TYR A 220 10.01 -16.40 12.95
CA TYR A 220 10.79 -15.78 11.89
C TYR A 220 11.61 -14.61 12.42
N SER A 221 11.07 -13.82 13.34
CA SER A 221 11.83 -12.73 13.97
C SER A 221 13.09 -13.23 14.67
N LYS A 222 13.01 -14.39 15.35
CA LYS A 222 14.17 -15.04 16.00
C LYS A 222 15.20 -15.58 15.00
N LYS A 223 14.78 -15.98 13.80
CA LYS A 223 15.64 -16.65 12.81
C LYS A 223 16.25 -15.70 11.78
N ILE A 224 15.54 -14.65 11.41
CA ILE A 224 15.87 -13.77 10.28
C ILE A 224 16.31 -12.39 10.79
N GLY A 225 15.55 -11.81 11.71
CA GLY A 225 15.75 -10.45 12.20
C GLY A 225 14.41 -9.82 12.57
N ALA A 226 14.42 -8.62 13.15
CA ALA A 226 13.22 -7.95 13.62
C ALA A 226 12.11 -7.89 12.55
N TYR A 227 10.85 -8.05 12.97
CA TYR A 227 9.71 -7.87 12.07
C TYR A 227 9.63 -6.40 11.65
N PRO A 228 9.51 -6.08 10.34
CA PRO A 228 9.68 -4.71 9.85
C PRO A 228 8.46 -3.79 10.06
N TYR A 229 7.34 -4.32 10.57
CA TYR A 229 6.09 -3.56 10.74
C TYR A 229 5.58 -3.56 12.19
N SER A 230 4.77 -2.56 12.54
CA SER A 230 4.10 -2.48 13.85
C SER A 230 2.82 -3.32 13.95
N ASP A 231 2.35 -3.84 12.82
CA ASP A 231 1.09 -4.57 12.72
C ASP A 231 1.11 -5.61 11.61
N PHE A 232 0.23 -6.60 11.75
CA PHE A 232 -0.05 -7.59 10.71
C PHE A 232 -1.56 -7.76 10.57
N HIS A 233 -2.08 -7.79 9.35
CA HIS A 233 -3.52 -7.94 9.09
C HIS A 233 -3.82 -9.20 8.29
N ILE A 234 -4.81 -9.97 8.73
CA ILE A 234 -5.36 -11.11 8.01
C ILE A 234 -6.74 -10.71 7.51
N ILE A 235 -6.89 -10.56 6.20
CA ILE A 235 -8.09 -10.02 5.59
C ILE A 235 -8.78 -11.12 4.80
N SER A 236 -10.07 -11.29 5.06
CA SER A 236 -10.91 -12.18 4.28
C SER A 236 -11.38 -11.52 2.99
N SER A 237 -11.27 -12.24 1.88
CA SER A 237 -11.60 -11.76 0.55
C SER A 237 -12.85 -12.45 -0.02
N PRO A 238 -13.71 -11.73 -0.76
CA PRO A 238 -14.70 -12.36 -1.63
C PRO A 238 -14.07 -13.12 -2.82
N LEU A 239 -12.84 -12.78 -3.22
CA LEU A 239 -12.09 -13.42 -4.29
C LEU A 239 -11.42 -14.71 -3.82
N PRO A 240 -11.29 -15.75 -4.67
CA PRO A 240 -10.62 -17.00 -4.33
C PRO A 240 -9.09 -16.87 -4.49
N VAL A 241 -8.48 -15.92 -3.78
CA VAL A 241 -7.03 -15.61 -3.88
C VAL A 241 -6.31 -15.84 -2.55
N GLY A 242 -4.99 -15.93 -2.58
CA GLY A 242 -4.11 -15.77 -1.43
C GLY A 242 -2.98 -14.86 -1.86
N LEU A 243 -2.96 -13.64 -1.33
CA LEU A 243 -2.01 -12.61 -1.71
C LEU A 243 -1.34 -12.02 -0.47
N GLY A 244 -0.02 -11.85 -0.55
CA GLY A 244 0.78 -11.16 0.44
C GLY A 244 1.04 -9.72 0.01
N PHE A 245 0.86 -8.79 0.93
CA PHE A 245 1.18 -7.38 0.78
C PHE A 245 2.04 -6.94 1.98
N PRO A 246 2.70 -5.76 1.94
CA PRO A 246 3.31 -5.18 3.12
C PRO A 246 2.32 -5.20 4.28
N ASN A 247 2.79 -5.62 5.47
CA ASN A 247 2.02 -5.73 6.72
C ASN A 247 0.67 -6.48 6.69
N LEU A 248 0.31 -7.21 5.62
CA LEU A 248 -0.97 -7.90 5.56
C LEU A 248 -1.02 -9.07 4.57
N THR A 249 -2.02 -9.92 4.74
CA THR A 249 -2.39 -10.96 3.78
C THR A 249 -3.89 -10.88 3.45
N TYR A 250 -4.22 -11.09 2.18
CA TYR A 250 -5.57 -11.03 1.63
C TYR A 250 -5.95 -12.40 1.06
N VAL A 251 -6.86 -13.09 1.75
CA VAL A 251 -7.15 -14.51 1.51
C VAL A 251 -8.65 -14.75 1.32
N GLY A 252 -9.01 -15.51 0.30
CA GLY A 252 -10.39 -15.89 0.02
C GLY A 252 -11.09 -16.53 1.21
N ARG A 253 -12.30 -16.06 1.52
CA ARG A 253 -13.12 -16.55 2.66
C ARG A 253 -13.34 -18.07 2.65
N ARG A 254 -13.50 -18.67 1.47
CA ARG A 254 -13.64 -20.14 1.33
C ARG A 254 -12.34 -20.89 1.59
N VAL A 255 -11.21 -20.23 1.34
CA VAL A 255 -9.88 -20.78 1.48
C VAL A 255 -9.42 -20.69 2.94
N LEU A 256 -9.76 -19.59 3.64
CA LEU A 256 -9.45 -19.39 5.07
C LEU A 256 -9.88 -20.56 5.97
N ALA A 257 -11.00 -21.22 5.64
CA ALA A 257 -11.52 -22.35 6.40
C ALA A 257 -10.74 -23.66 6.18
N LEU A 258 -9.93 -23.75 5.13
CA LEU A 258 -9.25 -24.98 4.76
C LEU A 258 -8.03 -25.24 5.67
N PRO A 259 -7.80 -26.49 6.13
CA PRO A 259 -6.73 -26.78 7.09
C PRO A 259 -5.32 -26.34 6.64
N PHE A 260 -5.02 -26.46 5.34
CA PHE A 260 -3.70 -26.10 4.81
C PHE A 260 -3.39 -24.61 4.94
N MET A 261 -4.41 -23.74 4.96
CA MET A 261 -4.20 -22.30 5.03
C MET A 261 -3.51 -21.87 6.31
N ARG A 262 -3.95 -22.44 7.44
CA ARG A 262 -3.35 -22.19 8.75
C ARG A 262 -1.93 -22.75 8.89
N GLY A 263 -1.55 -23.70 8.03
CA GLY A 263 -0.22 -24.29 8.00
C GLY A 263 0.73 -23.55 7.06
N ARG A 264 1.12 -24.23 5.97
CA ARG A 264 2.18 -23.75 5.07
C ARG A 264 1.84 -22.44 4.38
N SER A 265 0.58 -22.19 4.04
CA SER A 265 0.20 -21.00 3.28
C SER A 265 0.34 -19.73 4.13
N LEU A 266 -0.28 -19.65 5.31
CA LEU A 266 -0.13 -18.49 6.20
C LEU A 266 1.34 -18.28 6.60
N ALA A 267 2.10 -19.36 6.80
CA ALA A 267 3.53 -19.26 7.03
C ALA A 267 4.29 -18.59 5.86
N HIS A 268 3.86 -18.85 4.62
CA HIS A 268 4.38 -18.22 3.40
C HIS A 268 4.03 -16.73 3.35
N GLU A 269 2.75 -16.40 3.57
CA GLU A 269 2.25 -15.02 3.54
C GLU A 269 2.93 -14.14 4.61
N VAL A 270 3.13 -14.68 5.81
CA VAL A 270 3.87 -13.97 6.86
C VAL A 270 5.33 -13.76 6.45
N LEU A 271 5.97 -14.74 5.80
CA LEU A 271 7.37 -14.65 5.39
C LEU A 271 7.61 -13.55 4.34
N HIS A 272 6.62 -13.24 3.49
CA HIS A 272 6.72 -12.16 2.51
C HIS A 272 7.00 -10.78 3.12
N ASN A 273 6.70 -10.59 4.42
CA ASN A 273 6.99 -9.36 5.13
C ASN A 273 8.50 -9.09 5.28
N TRP A 274 9.33 -10.14 5.28
CA TRP A 274 10.80 -9.98 5.16
C TRP A 274 11.21 -9.97 3.69
N TRP A 275 10.76 -10.96 2.91
CA TRP A 275 11.18 -11.16 1.52
C TRP A 275 10.09 -10.78 0.52
N GLY A 276 10.31 -9.73 -0.24
CA GLY A 276 9.33 -9.14 -1.17
C GLY A 276 8.79 -7.81 -0.68
N ASN A 277 8.46 -7.68 0.61
CA ASN A 277 7.91 -6.44 1.18
C ASN A 277 8.90 -5.66 2.08
N GLY A 278 9.83 -6.36 2.73
CA GLY A 278 10.89 -5.76 3.55
C GLY A 278 12.20 -5.57 2.78
N VAL A 279 12.55 -6.55 1.94
CA VAL A 279 13.65 -6.51 0.97
C VAL A 279 13.08 -6.82 -0.40
N ALA A 280 13.21 -5.87 -1.32
CA ALA A 280 12.75 -5.99 -2.70
C ALA A 280 13.79 -6.71 -3.58
N ILE A 281 13.35 -7.19 -4.74
CA ILE A 281 14.24 -7.72 -5.78
C ILE A 281 14.94 -6.53 -6.46
N ASP A 282 16.26 -6.62 -6.61
CA ASP A 282 17.06 -5.72 -7.44
C ASP A 282 17.03 -6.25 -8.88
N TYR A 283 16.41 -5.49 -9.81
CA TYR A 283 16.19 -5.88 -11.21
C TYR A 283 17.20 -5.22 -12.15
#